data_AF-A0A5C4SZP9-F1
#
_entry.id   AF-A0A5C4SZP9-F1
#
_cell.length_a   1.000
_cell.length_b   1.000
_cell.length_c   1.000
_cell.angle_alpha   90.00
_cell.angle_beta   90.00
_cell.angle_gamma   90.00
#
_symmetry.space_group_name_H-M   'P 1'
#
loop_
_entity.id
_entity.type
_entity.pdbx_description
1 polymer ?
#
loop_
_entity_poly.entity_id
_entity_poly.type
_entity_poly.pdbx_seq_one_letter_code
_entity_poly.pdbx_strand_id
1 'polypeptide(L)'
;MKHFTAKAAHSRPSREEAQNKAMHASSPSARPAYLPSTALHVQHLQRTIGNYAVQRMVSAQTGASGLIQRTIPDSVKKDEDVYYKDGMKEAEGRAVIQKITKQDKAALDGMQGGDEMMLQHYKESPHKMFAHEWGLGLDRDDPGGDTVLIAGGKNGVMWGPYLKHLIPLAHAHPFREDRKIDKNIVFFDEINGENDTQKGSQRLLILPSASDVEFSAYQGVADHTVYTPYSVLDHKTTGRKAIANPSIPQFAGAPRLSFRILNAAVDKDNDKHIFCTLAAMEGDTEFWRKDGVLADMTKGGHSTLFF
;
A
#
# COMPACT_ATOMS: atom_id res chain seq x y z
N MET A 1 37.45 54.74 18.06
CA MET A 1 37.34 54.40 16.61
C MET A 1 37.25 52.90 16.49
N LYS A 2 36.11 52.35 16.04
CA LYS A 2 35.91 50.92 15.77
C LYS A 2 35.47 50.80 14.30
N HIS A 3 36.25 50.09 13.49
CA HIS A 3 35.95 49.81 12.09
C HIS A 3 34.93 48.67 11.98
N PHE A 4 33.81 48.93 11.30
CA PHE A 4 32.88 47.91 10.83
C PHE A 4 33.23 47.53 9.39
N THR A 5 33.58 46.28 9.14
CA THR A 5 33.72 45.68 7.81
C THR A 5 32.39 45.08 7.37
N ALA A 6 31.85 45.56 6.25
CA ALA A 6 30.64 45.04 5.62
C ALA A 6 30.90 43.66 4.96
N LYS A 7 30.03 42.68 5.20
CA LYS A 7 30.02 41.39 4.49
C LYS A 7 29.42 41.57 3.10
N ALA A 8 30.13 41.09 2.08
CA ALA A 8 29.68 41.06 0.69
C ALA A 8 28.53 40.06 0.50
N ALA A 9 27.45 40.52 -0.13
CA ALA A 9 26.33 39.68 -0.54
C ALA A 9 26.74 38.81 -1.76
N HIS A 10 26.52 37.50 -1.68
CA HIS A 10 26.64 36.62 -2.85
C HIS A 10 25.44 36.82 -3.77
N SER A 11 25.70 37.35 -4.95
CA SER A 11 24.75 37.47 -6.05
C SER A 11 24.37 36.08 -6.56
N ARG A 12 23.06 35.79 -6.59
CA ARG A 12 22.53 34.59 -7.24
C ARG A 12 22.84 34.66 -8.75
N PRO A 13 23.24 33.53 -9.39
CA PRO A 13 23.52 33.49 -10.81
C PRO A 13 22.27 33.86 -11.60
N SER A 14 22.48 34.55 -12.72
CA SER A 14 21.38 35.00 -13.58
C SER A 14 20.71 33.81 -14.28
N ARG A 15 19.48 34.00 -14.73
CA ARG A 15 18.73 32.98 -15.47
C ARG A 15 19.47 32.53 -16.74
N GLU A 16 20.23 33.43 -17.37
CA GLU A 16 21.09 33.13 -18.52
C GLU A 16 22.32 32.29 -18.15
N GLU A 17 22.95 32.54 -16.99
CA GLU A 17 24.06 31.70 -16.51
C GLU A 17 23.63 30.27 -16.20
N ALA A 18 22.42 30.09 -15.66
CA ALA A 18 21.84 28.78 -15.43
C ALA A 18 21.51 28.04 -16.75
N GLN A 19 21.01 28.76 -17.76
CA GLN A 19 20.69 28.18 -19.07
C GLN A 19 21.95 27.82 -19.87
N ASN A 20 22.99 28.65 -19.84
CA ASN A 20 24.25 28.35 -20.52
C ASN A 20 24.99 27.16 -19.88
N LYS A 21 24.91 26.98 -18.55
CA LYS A 21 25.42 25.77 -17.90
C LYS A 21 24.65 24.50 -18.28
N ALA A 22 23.35 24.60 -18.56
CA ALA A 22 22.54 23.46 -19.00
C ALA A 22 22.80 23.10 -20.48
N MET A 23 23.06 24.07 -21.35
CA MET A 23 23.30 23.81 -22.79
C MET A 23 24.69 23.24 -23.10
N HIS A 24 25.69 23.47 -22.23
CA HIS A 24 27.04 22.93 -22.42
C HIS A 24 27.27 21.55 -21.77
N ALA A 25 26.27 20.97 -21.12
CA ALA A 25 26.36 19.64 -20.50
C ALA A 25 26.06 18.47 -21.47
N SER A 26 25.80 18.76 -22.75
CA SER A 26 25.34 17.75 -23.71
C SER A 26 26.16 17.77 -25.01
N SER A 27 27.18 16.92 -25.09
CA SER A 27 27.62 16.34 -26.36
C SER A 27 28.25 14.96 -26.16
N PRO A 28 28.17 14.06 -27.17
CA PRO A 28 27.93 12.65 -26.96
C PRO A 28 29.16 11.78 -27.22
N SER A 29 29.39 10.76 -26.38
CA SER A 29 30.28 9.65 -26.74
C SER A 29 29.86 8.35 -26.05
N ALA A 30 29.68 7.32 -26.87
CA ALA A 30 29.56 5.90 -26.54
C ALA A 30 28.36 5.50 -25.65
N ARG A 31 27.28 5.04 -26.29
CA ARG A 31 26.27 4.19 -25.64
C ARG A 31 26.89 2.82 -25.34
N PRO A 32 26.91 2.33 -24.08
CA PRO A 32 26.87 0.91 -23.85
C PRO A 32 25.44 0.43 -24.16
N ALA A 33 25.32 -0.66 -24.91
CA ALA A 33 24.05 -1.33 -25.09
C ALA A 33 23.52 -1.79 -23.72
N TYR A 34 22.50 -1.10 -23.21
CA TYR A 34 21.66 -1.60 -22.12
C TYR A 34 20.96 -2.87 -22.61
N LEU A 35 21.52 -4.03 -22.30
CA LEU A 35 20.79 -5.29 -22.33
C LEU A 35 19.89 -5.36 -21.08
N PRO A 36 18.72 -6.00 -21.17
CA PRO A 36 17.58 -5.59 -20.38
C PRO A 36 17.58 -6.24 -19.00
N SER A 37 17.55 -5.42 -17.95
CA SER A 37 17.15 -5.83 -16.59
C SER A 37 15.77 -6.50 -16.56
N THR A 38 14.96 -6.33 -17.62
CA THR A 38 13.66 -6.97 -17.79
C THR A 38 13.75 -8.50 -17.97
N ALA A 39 14.78 -9.08 -18.58
CA ALA A 39 14.82 -10.52 -18.81
C ALA A 39 15.05 -11.33 -17.52
N LEU A 40 15.96 -10.86 -16.65
CA LEU A 40 16.22 -11.47 -15.34
C LEU A 40 15.08 -11.20 -14.34
N HIS A 41 14.46 -10.01 -14.41
CA HIS A 41 13.28 -9.67 -13.63
C HIS A 41 12.07 -10.51 -14.05
N VAL A 42 11.84 -10.70 -15.36
CA VAL A 42 10.81 -11.61 -15.91
C VAL A 42 11.09 -13.04 -15.47
N GLN A 43 12.34 -13.52 -15.48
CA GLN A 43 12.67 -14.87 -14.98
C GLN A 43 12.42 -15.03 -13.47
N HIS A 44 12.72 -14.02 -12.65
CA HIS A 44 12.44 -14.07 -11.22
C HIS A 44 10.93 -14.06 -10.95
N LEU A 45 10.18 -13.21 -11.66
CA LEU A 45 8.73 -13.16 -11.60
C LEU A 45 8.07 -14.46 -12.08
N GLN A 46 8.55 -15.01 -13.18
CA GLN A 46 8.08 -16.30 -13.71
C GLN A 46 8.37 -17.44 -12.74
N ARG A 47 9.47 -17.40 -11.97
CA ARG A 47 9.73 -18.38 -10.90
C ARG A 47 8.78 -18.19 -9.73
N THR A 48 8.54 -16.98 -9.26
CA THR A 48 7.64 -16.74 -8.12
C THR A 48 6.19 -17.05 -8.49
N ILE A 49 5.68 -16.51 -9.61
CA ILE A 49 4.34 -16.80 -10.13
C ILE A 49 4.22 -18.28 -10.49
N GLY A 50 5.25 -18.86 -11.10
CA GLY A 50 5.32 -20.28 -11.42
C GLY A 50 5.25 -21.16 -10.18
N ASN A 51 5.96 -20.82 -9.11
CA ASN A 51 5.93 -21.55 -7.85
C ASN A 51 4.54 -21.47 -7.20
N TYR A 52 3.91 -20.30 -7.18
CA TYR A 52 2.54 -20.15 -6.67
C TYR A 52 1.49 -20.87 -7.53
N ALA A 53 1.62 -20.83 -8.86
CA ALA A 53 0.74 -21.54 -9.78
C ALA A 53 0.90 -23.06 -9.65
N VAL A 54 2.14 -23.56 -9.55
CA VAL A 54 2.44 -24.97 -9.29
C VAL A 54 1.90 -25.39 -7.94
N GLN A 55 2.07 -24.59 -6.88
CA GLN A 55 1.54 -24.88 -5.56
C GLN A 55 0.00 -24.95 -5.57
N ARG A 56 -0.68 -24.05 -6.28
CA ARG A 56 -2.14 -24.11 -6.48
C ARG A 56 -2.58 -25.34 -7.29
N MET A 57 -1.84 -25.71 -8.34
CA MET A 57 -2.14 -26.89 -9.16
C MET A 57 -1.94 -28.20 -8.41
N VAL A 58 -0.86 -28.33 -7.62
CA VAL A 58 -0.61 -29.52 -6.80
C VAL A 58 -1.70 -29.72 -5.74
N SER A 59 -2.17 -28.63 -5.12
CA SER A 59 -3.29 -28.69 -4.18
C SER A 59 -4.63 -29.07 -4.84
N ALA A 60 -4.84 -28.69 -6.11
CA ALA A 60 -6.06 -29.02 -6.85
C ALA A 60 -6.08 -30.46 -7.39
N GLN A 61 -4.92 -31.05 -7.71
CA GLN A 61 -4.83 -32.37 -8.35
C GLN A 61 -4.81 -33.55 -7.38
N THR A 62 -4.36 -33.38 -6.15
CA THR A 62 -4.14 -34.53 -5.26
C THR A 62 -5.41 -35.04 -4.58
N GLY A 63 -6.51 -34.28 -4.55
CA GLY A 63 -7.82 -34.72 -4.01
C GLY A 63 -7.82 -35.20 -2.54
N ALA A 64 -6.65 -35.27 -1.91
CA ALA A 64 -6.41 -35.67 -0.55
C ALA A 64 -6.36 -34.39 0.29
N SER A 65 -7.54 -33.89 0.65
CA SER A 65 -7.69 -32.93 1.75
C SER A 65 -7.48 -33.64 3.09
N GLY A 66 -6.30 -34.24 3.26
CA GLY A 66 -5.65 -34.37 4.54
C GLY A 66 -4.74 -33.17 4.73
N LEU A 67 -5.23 -31.96 4.42
CA LEU A 67 -4.61 -30.74 4.90
C LEU A 67 -4.61 -30.87 6.41
N ILE A 68 -3.42 -31.04 6.98
CA ILE A 68 -3.23 -30.76 8.39
C ILE A 68 -3.60 -29.28 8.49
N GLN A 69 -4.86 -28.98 8.83
CA GLN A 69 -5.29 -27.66 9.28
C GLN A 69 -4.46 -27.38 10.51
N ARG A 70 -3.28 -26.81 10.30
CA ARG A 70 -2.50 -26.25 11.40
C ARG A 70 -3.17 -24.93 11.64
N THR A 71 -3.96 -24.91 12.70
CA THR A 71 -4.54 -23.70 13.24
C THR A 71 -3.39 -22.75 13.61
N ILE A 72 -3.55 -21.48 13.23
CA ILE A 72 -2.73 -20.37 13.72
C ILE A 72 -2.40 -20.61 15.19
N PRO A 73 -1.11 -20.57 15.59
CA PRO A 73 -0.71 -20.96 16.93
C PRO A 73 -1.58 -20.26 17.98
N ASP A 74 -2.04 -21.00 19.00
CA ASP A 74 -2.88 -20.43 20.06
C ASP A 74 -2.22 -19.19 20.71
N SER A 75 -0.89 -19.13 20.73
CA SER A 75 -0.16 -17.96 21.23
C SER A 75 -0.41 -16.68 20.41
N VAL A 76 -0.66 -16.81 19.11
CA VAL A 76 -1.00 -15.67 18.24
C VAL A 76 -2.47 -15.30 18.41
N LYS A 77 -3.37 -16.30 18.48
CA LYS A 77 -4.81 -16.07 18.69
C LYS A 77 -5.15 -15.42 20.03
N LYS A 78 -4.31 -15.62 21.05
CA LYS A 78 -4.46 -15.07 22.40
C LYS A 78 -3.85 -13.68 22.58
N ASP A 79 -3.24 -13.14 21.53
CA ASP A 79 -2.68 -11.79 21.59
C ASP A 79 -3.79 -10.72 21.53
N GLU A 80 -3.57 -9.60 22.20
CA GLU A 80 -4.57 -8.55 22.42
C GLU A 80 -4.93 -7.78 21.14
N ASP A 81 -4.04 -7.80 20.14
CA ASP A 81 -4.25 -7.14 18.85
C ASP A 81 -4.81 -8.07 17.76
N VAL A 82 -5.01 -9.36 18.04
CA VAL A 82 -5.36 -10.37 17.02
C VAL A 82 -6.83 -10.77 17.10
N TYR A 83 -7.57 -10.49 16.04
CA TYR A 83 -9.00 -10.81 15.93
C TYR A 83 -9.23 -11.83 14.82
N TYR A 84 -10.07 -12.83 15.08
CA TYR A 84 -10.28 -13.92 14.14
C TYR A 84 -11.70 -14.49 14.21
N LYS A 85 -12.04 -15.32 13.24
CA LYS A 85 -13.22 -16.18 13.26
C LYS A 85 -12.77 -17.54 12.73
N ASP A 86 -13.21 -18.62 13.38
CA ASP A 86 -12.82 -19.96 12.97
C ASP A 86 -13.19 -20.24 11.52
N GLY A 87 -12.21 -20.71 10.73
CA GLY A 87 -12.39 -20.97 9.31
C GLY A 87 -12.44 -19.73 8.41
N MET A 88 -12.19 -18.52 8.92
CA MET A 88 -12.21 -17.29 8.12
C MET A 88 -11.12 -17.33 7.04
N LYS A 89 -11.55 -17.42 5.78
CA LYS A 89 -10.64 -17.45 4.62
C LYS A 89 -10.35 -16.05 4.09
N GLU A 90 -9.34 -15.95 3.22
CA GLU A 90 -8.87 -14.68 2.65
C GLU A 90 -9.99 -13.79 2.11
N ALA A 91 -10.91 -14.34 1.33
CA ALA A 91 -12.03 -13.56 0.77
C ALA A 91 -12.92 -12.94 1.86
N GLU A 92 -13.19 -13.68 2.94
CA GLU A 92 -13.96 -13.18 4.09
C GLU A 92 -13.16 -12.13 4.85
N GLY A 93 -11.87 -12.37 5.12
CA GLY A 93 -11.00 -11.42 5.81
C GLY A 93 -10.85 -10.09 5.04
N ARG A 94 -10.71 -10.15 3.71
CA ARG A 94 -10.71 -8.96 2.83
C ARG A 94 -12.04 -8.22 2.89
N ALA A 95 -13.16 -8.94 2.90
CA ALA A 95 -14.48 -8.33 3.05
C ALA A 95 -14.63 -7.60 4.40
N VAL A 96 -14.06 -8.14 5.49
CA VAL A 96 -14.04 -7.45 6.79
C VAL A 96 -13.20 -6.17 6.73
N ILE A 97 -11.98 -6.21 6.18
CA ILE A 97 -11.15 -5.01 6.00
C ILE A 97 -11.89 -3.94 5.17
N GLN A 98 -12.58 -4.33 4.09
CA GLN A 98 -13.39 -3.41 3.29
C GLN A 98 -14.58 -2.82 4.08
N LYS A 99 -15.20 -3.58 4.99
CA LYS A 99 -16.22 -3.06 5.90
C LYS A 99 -15.65 -2.00 6.85
N ILE A 100 -14.45 -2.25 7.40
CA ILE A 100 -13.74 -1.28 8.24
C ILE A 100 -13.48 0.03 7.48
N THR A 101 -12.98 -0.03 6.24
CA THR A 101 -12.75 1.19 5.43
C THR A 101 -14.03 1.90 5.00
N LYS A 102 -15.15 1.18 4.93
CA LYS A 102 -16.48 1.75 4.71
C LYS A 102 -17.11 2.33 5.98
N GLN A 103 -16.43 2.26 7.11
CA GLN A 103 -16.96 2.66 8.41
C GLN A 103 -18.23 1.89 8.82
N ASP A 104 -18.31 0.62 8.42
CA ASP A 104 -19.39 -0.28 8.80
C ASP A 104 -19.22 -0.72 10.25
N LYS A 105 -20.20 -0.40 11.10
CA LYS A 105 -20.17 -0.70 12.54
C LYS A 105 -20.25 -2.21 12.81
N ALA A 106 -20.76 -2.99 11.87
CA ALA A 106 -20.88 -4.44 11.97
C ALA A 106 -19.62 -5.17 11.46
N ALA A 107 -18.51 -4.45 11.17
CA ALA A 107 -17.31 -5.06 10.60
C ALA A 107 -16.73 -6.19 11.46
N LEU A 108 -16.77 -6.05 12.79
CA LEU A 108 -16.22 -7.03 13.74
C LEU A 108 -17.28 -7.95 14.37
N ASP A 109 -18.49 -7.98 13.82
CA ASP A 109 -19.54 -8.86 14.35
C ASP A 109 -19.16 -10.33 14.19
N GLY A 110 -19.23 -11.08 15.30
CA GLY A 110 -18.86 -12.49 15.34
C GLY A 110 -17.35 -12.77 15.37
N MET A 111 -16.51 -11.73 15.44
CA MET A 111 -15.07 -11.90 15.67
C MET A 111 -14.80 -12.31 17.12
N GLN A 112 -13.75 -13.11 17.29
CA GLN A 112 -13.17 -13.60 18.53
C GLN A 112 -11.73 -13.09 18.68
N GLY A 113 -11.11 -13.35 19.83
CA GLY A 113 -9.74 -12.94 20.11
C GLY A 113 -9.63 -11.47 20.50
N GLY A 114 -8.39 -11.01 20.59
CA GLY A 114 -8.02 -9.69 21.06
C GLY A 114 -8.28 -9.51 22.56
N ASP A 115 -8.03 -8.29 23.04
CA ASP A 115 -8.54 -7.87 24.34
C ASP A 115 -10.08 -7.77 24.26
N GLU A 116 -10.80 -8.61 25.02
CA GLU A 116 -12.26 -8.61 25.08
C GLU A 116 -12.82 -7.23 25.43
N MET A 117 -12.13 -6.49 26.30
CA MET A 117 -12.50 -5.11 26.64
C MET A 117 -12.36 -4.21 25.42
N MET A 118 -11.32 -4.37 24.62
CA MET A 118 -11.13 -3.59 23.38
C MET A 118 -12.18 -3.94 22.32
N LEU A 119 -12.53 -5.22 22.15
CA LEU A 119 -13.59 -5.61 21.23
C LEU A 119 -14.94 -5.03 21.66
N GLN A 120 -15.26 -5.09 22.96
CA GLN A 120 -16.45 -4.45 23.52
C GLN A 120 -16.40 -2.93 23.32
N HIS A 121 -15.23 -2.34 23.51
CA HIS A 121 -15.01 -0.92 23.30
C HIS A 121 -15.24 -0.49 21.85
N TYR A 122 -14.85 -1.30 20.87
CA TYR A 122 -15.16 -1.04 19.46
C TYR A 122 -16.67 -1.15 19.17
N LYS A 123 -17.39 -2.06 19.83
CA LYS A 123 -18.86 -2.16 19.69
C LYS A 123 -19.56 -0.93 20.27
N GLU A 124 -19.11 -0.45 21.43
CA GLU A 124 -19.67 0.72 22.10
C GLU A 124 -19.23 2.05 21.47
N SER A 125 -18.03 2.09 20.88
CA SER A 125 -17.43 3.26 20.26
C SER A 125 -16.80 2.94 18.88
N PRO A 126 -17.60 2.63 17.84
CA PRO A 126 -17.08 2.18 16.54
C PRO A 126 -16.14 3.17 15.84
N HIS A 127 -16.27 4.47 16.13
CA HIS A 127 -15.37 5.49 15.58
C HIS A 127 -13.89 5.25 15.92
N LYS A 128 -13.59 4.56 17.03
CA LYS A 128 -12.21 4.21 17.41
C LYS A 128 -11.62 3.12 16.52
N MET A 129 -12.42 2.12 16.15
CA MET A 129 -12.02 1.09 15.19
C MET A 129 -11.60 1.73 13.85
N PHE A 130 -12.36 2.72 13.38
CA PHE A 130 -12.09 3.40 12.10
C PHE A 130 -10.92 4.39 12.15
N ALA A 131 -10.40 4.69 13.34
CA ALA A 131 -9.26 5.58 13.54
C ALA A 131 -7.92 4.82 13.55
N HIS A 132 -7.96 3.49 13.50
CA HIS A 132 -6.78 2.62 13.52
C HIS A 132 -6.55 2.00 12.14
N GLU A 133 -5.29 1.65 11.89
CA GLU A 133 -4.97 0.72 10.81
C GLU A 133 -5.31 -0.71 11.20
N TRP A 134 -5.64 -1.52 10.19
CA TRP A 134 -5.98 -2.93 10.36
C TRP A 134 -5.24 -3.74 9.30
N GLY A 135 -4.56 -4.80 9.71
CA GLY A 135 -3.90 -5.76 8.83
C GLY A 135 -4.71 -7.03 8.66
N LEU A 136 -4.52 -7.69 7.52
CA LEU A 136 -5.00 -9.05 7.26
C LEU A 136 -3.78 -9.97 7.07
N GLY A 137 -3.61 -10.90 8.01
CA GLY A 137 -2.58 -11.95 7.95
C GLY A 137 -3.18 -13.28 7.52
N LEU A 138 -2.49 -14.00 6.64
CA LEU A 138 -2.75 -15.40 6.33
C LEU A 138 -1.74 -16.28 7.05
N ASP A 139 -2.17 -17.42 7.58
CA ASP A 139 -1.25 -18.42 8.12
C ASP A 139 -0.16 -18.78 7.10
N ARG A 140 1.11 -18.58 7.47
CA ARG A 140 2.25 -18.81 6.59
C ARG A 140 2.50 -20.30 6.34
N ASP A 141 2.12 -21.15 7.29
CA ASP A 141 2.35 -22.60 7.21
C ASP A 141 1.23 -23.33 6.45
N ASP A 142 0.09 -22.65 6.22
CA ASP A 142 -1.04 -23.18 5.45
C ASP A 142 -1.48 -22.16 4.36
N PRO A 143 -1.06 -22.36 3.08
CA PRO A 143 -1.44 -21.48 1.96
C PRO A 143 -2.95 -21.42 1.65
N GLY A 144 -3.76 -22.33 2.21
CA GLY A 144 -5.24 -22.29 2.19
C GLY A 144 -5.83 -22.03 3.57
N GLY A 145 -4.98 -21.62 4.51
CA GLY A 145 -5.23 -21.54 5.93
C GLY A 145 -6.20 -20.45 6.33
N ASP A 146 -6.36 -20.32 7.63
CA ASP A 146 -7.19 -19.29 8.20
C ASP A 146 -6.48 -17.94 8.15
N THR A 147 -7.29 -16.90 8.13
CA THR A 147 -6.82 -15.52 8.18
C THR A 147 -7.18 -14.88 9.51
N VAL A 148 -6.41 -13.87 9.88
CA VAL A 148 -6.63 -13.07 11.08
C VAL A 148 -6.54 -11.60 10.75
N LEU A 149 -7.28 -10.80 11.50
CA LEU A 149 -7.12 -9.37 11.54
C LEU A 149 -6.14 -9.01 12.65
N ILE A 150 -5.28 -8.03 12.36
CA ILE A 150 -4.36 -7.46 13.34
C ILE A 150 -4.71 -5.99 13.49
N ALA A 151 -5.09 -5.58 14.70
CA ALA A 151 -5.28 -4.18 15.00
C ALA A 151 -3.94 -3.44 15.03
N GLY A 152 -3.99 -2.19 14.61
CA GLY A 152 -2.88 -1.26 14.63
C GLY A 152 -3.15 -0.03 15.49
N GLY A 153 -2.23 0.91 15.40
CA GLY A 153 -2.42 2.28 15.86
C GLY A 153 -2.89 3.19 14.72
N LYS A 154 -2.71 4.50 14.94
CA LYS A 154 -3.08 5.55 13.96
C LYS A 154 -2.16 5.64 12.73
N ASN A 155 -1.00 4.99 12.80
CA ASN A 155 0.11 5.17 11.86
C ASN A 155 0.74 3.85 11.40
N GLY A 156 0.09 2.71 11.66
CA GLY A 156 0.69 1.42 11.37
C GLY A 156 -0.06 0.26 12.01
N VAL A 157 -0.11 -0.87 11.32
CA VAL A 157 -0.48 -2.18 11.87
C VAL A 157 0.66 -2.74 12.74
N MET A 158 0.31 -3.39 13.85
CA MET A 158 1.28 -4.00 14.78
C MET A 158 1.81 -5.35 14.30
N TRP A 159 2.42 -5.41 13.11
CA TRP A 159 2.82 -6.67 12.49
C TRP A 159 3.90 -7.47 13.25
N GLY A 160 4.82 -6.78 13.92
CA GLY A 160 6.11 -7.32 14.39
C GLY A 160 6.07 -8.72 15.04
N PRO A 161 5.24 -8.93 16.08
CA PRO A 161 5.16 -10.22 16.78
C PRO A 161 4.68 -11.39 15.91
N TYR A 162 3.98 -11.10 14.81
CA TYR A 162 3.22 -12.08 14.04
C TYR A 162 3.85 -12.45 12.69
N LEU A 163 4.78 -11.66 12.17
CA LEU A 163 5.35 -11.87 10.82
C LEU A 163 6.09 -13.19 10.64
N LYS A 164 6.59 -13.80 11.72
CA LYS A 164 7.15 -15.15 11.69
C LYS A 164 6.14 -16.23 11.32
N HIS A 165 4.86 -15.98 11.59
CA HIS A 165 3.76 -16.95 11.44
C HIS A 165 2.76 -16.56 10.36
N LEU A 166 2.77 -15.29 9.92
CA LEU A 166 1.76 -14.76 9.01
C LEU A 166 2.38 -14.17 7.75
N ILE A 167 1.65 -14.28 6.65
CA ILE A 167 1.87 -13.57 5.39
C ILE A 167 0.94 -12.34 5.42
N PRO A 168 1.46 -11.11 5.38
CA PRO A 168 0.62 -9.92 5.42
C PRO A 168 0.00 -9.65 4.04
N LEU A 169 -1.27 -10.04 3.86
CA LEU A 169 -1.97 -9.96 2.58
C LEU A 169 -2.49 -8.57 2.26
N ALA A 170 -2.91 -7.83 3.28
CA ALA A 170 -3.50 -6.51 3.09
C ALA A 170 -3.44 -5.68 4.36
N HIS A 171 -3.67 -4.37 4.23
CA HIS A 171 -4.05 -3.51 5.34
C HIS A 171 -4.99 -2.39 4.92
N ALA A 172 -5.59 -1.71 5.90
CA ALA A 172 -6.47 -0.57 5.69
C ALA A 172 -5.94 0.69 6.35
N HIS A 173 -5.96 1.80 5.61
CA HIS A 173 -5.73 3.13 6.16
C HIS A 173 -7.01 3.69 6.81
N PRO A 174 -6.91 4.35 7.99
CA PRO A 174 -8.03 5.05 8.58
C PRO A 174 -8.36 6.32 7.79
N PHE A 175 -9.64 6.73 7.83
CA PHE A 175 -10.00 8.09 7.43
C PHE A 175 -9.77 9.05 8.60
N ARG A 176 -9.05 10.13 8.34
CA ARG A 176 -8.81 11.20 9.33
C ARG A 176 -9.10 12.55 8.69
N GLU A 177 -9.59 13.50 9.48
CA GLU A 177 -9.94 14.83 8.97
C GLU A 177 -8.71 15.58 8.42
N ASP A 178 -7.52 15.34 8.97
CA ASP A 178 -6.25 15.88 8.48
C ASP A 178 -5.74 15.21 7.19
N ARG A 179 -6.38 14.12 6.74
CA ARG A 179 -6.11 13.44 5.47
C ARG A 179 -7.20 13.67 4.42
N LYS A 180 -8.06 14.67 4.63
CA LYS A 180 -9.16 14.97 3.72
C LYS A 180 -8.67 15.56 2.40
N ILE A 181 -9.29 15.14 1.30
CA ILE A 181 -9.03 15.71 -0.02
C ILE A 181 -9.60 17.13 -0.08
N ASP A 182 -8.75 18.09 -0.45
CA ASP A 182 -9.14 19.48 -0.63
C ASP A 182 -10.21 19.58 -1.71
N LYS A 183 -11.28 20.34 -1.45
CA LYS A 183 -12.44 20.45 -2.34
C LYS A 183 -13.17 19.13 -2.59
N ASN A 184 -12.98 18.15 -1.70
CA ASN A 184 -13.71 16.88 -1.66
C ASN A 184 -13.43 15.90 -2.80
N ILE A 185 -12.74 16.32 -3.86
CA ILE A 185 -12.46 15.52 -5.06
C ILE A 185 -11.09 15.90 -5.62
N VAL A 186 -10.35 14.90 -6.10
CA VAL A 186 -9.17 15.06 -6.96
C VAL A 186 -9.27 14.10 -8.13
N PHE A 187 -8.79 14.47 -9.32
CA PHE A 187 -8.74 13.54 -10.44
C PHE A 187 -7.51 12.65 -10.32
N PHE A 188 -7.66 11.36 -10.63
CA PHE A 188 -6.60 10.37 -10.40
C PHE A 188 -5.33 10.65 -11.24
N ASP A 189 -5.50 11.13 -12.46
CA ASP A 189 -4.43 11.57 -13.37
C ASP A 189 -3.69 12.85 -12.90
N GLU A 190 -4.20 13.56 -11.89
CA GLU A 190 -3.49 14.68 -11.24
C GLU A 190 -2.54 14.22 -10.12
N ILE A 191 -2.59 12.93 -9.74
CA ILE A 191 -1.83 12.36 -8.61
C ILE A 191 -1.05 11.10 -8.97
N ASN A 192 -1.30 10.48 -10.13
CA ASN A 192 -0.67 9.23 -10.56
C ASN A 192 0.78 9.37 -11.07
N GLY A 193 1.35 10.59 -11.04
CA GLY A 193 2.70 10.87 -11.50
C GLY A 193 2.89 11.04 -13.01
N GLU A 194 1.83 10.94 -13.83
CA GLU A 194 1.95 11.02 -15.30
C GLU A 194 1.82 12.44 -15.88
N ASN A 195 1.42 13.42 -15.06
CA ASN A 195 1.17 14.79 -15.49
C ASN A 195 2.10 15.80 -14.79
N ASP A 196 2.58 16.84 -15.47
CA ASP A 196 3.45 17.87 -14.88
C ASP A 196 2.76 18.70 -13.79
N THR A 197 1.41 18.79 -13.79
CA THR A 197 0.65 19.52 -12.76
C THR A 197 0.28 18.62 -11.58
N GLN A 198 1.27 17.98 -10.95
CA GLN A 198 1.05 17.07 -9.82
C GLN A 198 0.50 17.78 -8.58
N LYS A 199 -0.57 17.24 -8.00
CA LYS A 199 -1.05 17.63 -6.66
C LYS A 199 -0.32 16.84 -5.58
N GLY A 200 0.95 17.19 -5.36
CA GLY A 200 1.87 16.45 -4.48
C GLY A 200 1.32 16.18 -3.07
N SER A 201 0.61 17.13 -2.45
CA SER A 201 -0.01 16.93 -1.15
C SER A 201 -1.10 15.85 -1.17
N GLN A 202 -1.98 15.86 -2.17
CA GLN A 202 -3.06 14.88 -2.32
C GLN A 202 -2.55 13.48 -2.65
N ARG A 203 -1.45 13.40 -3.42
CA ARG A 203 -0.73 12.15 -3.68
C ARG A 203 -0.28 11.46 -2.40
N LEU A 204 0.32 12.20 -1.46
CA LEU A 204 0.76 11.65 -0.17
C LEU A 204 -0.39 11.16 0.72
N LEU A 205 -1.61 11.67 0.48
CA LEU A 205 -2.79 11.26 1.25
C LEU A 205 -3.42 9.97 0.71
N ILE A 206 -3.42 9.80 -0.61
CA ILE A 206 -4.22 8.79 -1.30
C ILE A 206 -3.40 7.55 -1.65
N LEU A 207 -2.20 7.73 -2.19
CA LEU A 207 -1.38 6.61 -2.65
C LEU A 207 -0.73 5.89 -1.46
N PRO A 208 -0.36 4.60 -1.62
CA PRO A 208 0.47 3.91 -0.64
C PRO A 208 1.77 4.68 -0.40
N SER A 209 2.30 4.54 0.80
CA SER A 209 3.60 5.07 1.17
C SER A 209 4.74 4.23 0.55
N ALA A 210 5.94 4.79 0.53
CA ALA A 210 7.14 4.02 0.20
C ALA A 210 7.39 2.89 1.22
N SER A 211 7.00 3.09 2.49
CA SER A 211 7.07 2.07 3.53
C SER A 211 6.14 0.88 3.27
N ASP A 212 4.98 1.08 2.64
CA ASP A 212 4.09 -0.03 2.27
C ASP A 212 4.72 -0.93 1.19
N VAL A 213 5.42 -0.30 0.23
CA VAL A 213 6.17 -1.01 -0.82
C VAL A 213 7.37 -1.73 -0.22
N GLU A 214 8.12 -1.05 0.65
CA GLU A 214 9.26 -1.62 1.36
C GLU A 214 8.87 -2.83 2.19
N PHE A 215 7.81 -2.69 2.98
CA PHE A 215 7.28 -3.76 3.80
C PHE A 215 6.88 -4.98 2.95
N SER A 216 6.19 -4.76 1.82
CA SER A 216 5.81 -5.84 0.90
C SER A 216 7.03 -6.58 0.34
N ALA A 217 8.08 -5.85 -0.04
CA ALA A 217 9.31 -6.43 -0.56
C ALA A 217 10.05 -7.26 0.50
N TYR A 218 10.25 -6.73 1.71
CA TYR A 218 10.95 -7.46 2.78
C TYR A 218 10.20 -8.70 3.26
N GLN A 219 8.86 -8.68 3.21
CA GLN A 219 8.06 -9.84 3.56
C GLN A 219 7.93 -10.86 2.42
N GLY A 220 8.46 -10.55 1.23
CA GLY A 220 8.37 -11.41 0.06
C GLY A 220 6.94 -11.60 -0.43
N VAL A 221 6.06 -10.62 -0.21
CA VAL A 221 4.64 -10.70 -0.57
C VAL A 221 4.48 -10.29 -2.03
N ALA A 222 4.06 -11.23 -2.87
CA ALA A 222 3.89 -11.00 -4.30
C ALA A 222 2.69 -10.07 -4.62
N ASP A 223 1.69 -10.04 -3.75
CA ASP A 223 0.46 -9.26 -3.91
C ASP A 223 -0.04 -8.78 -2.54
N HIS A 224 0.22 -7.51 -2.25
CA HIS A 224 -0.22 -6.85 -1.04
C HIS A 224 -1.26 -5.77 -1.37
N THR A 225 -2.39 -5.76 -0.67
CA THR A 225 -3.47 -4.78 -0.93
C THR A 225 -3.56 -3.71 0.16
N VAL A 226 -3.53 -2.44 -0.25
CA VAL A 226 -3.77 -1.28 0.61
C VAL A 226 -5.19 -0.78 0.37
N TYR A 227 -6.09 -0.99 1.32
CA TYR A 227 -7.45 -0.47 1.28
C TYR A 227 -7.47 0.96 1.79
N THR A 228 -8.05 1.87 1.00
CA THR A 228 -8.15 3.28 1.38
C THR A 228 -9.60 3.62 1.77
N PRO A 229 -9.82 4.69 2.55
CA PRO A 229 -11.17 5.16 2.84
C PRO A 229 -11.80 5.93 1.68
N TYR A 230 -11.05 6.26 0.63
CA TYR A 230 -11.54 7.10 -0.47
C TYR A 230 -12.41 6.30 -1.43
N SER A 231 -13.34 6.99 -2.09
CA SER A 231 -14.18 6.42 -3.13
C SER A 231 -13.64 6.75 -4.51
N VAL A 232 -13.84 5.84 -5.47
CA VAL A 232 -13.58 6.04 -6.90
C VAL A 232 -14.92 6.26 -7.61
N LEU A 233 -14.96 7.19 -8.56
CA LEU A 233 -16.11 7.40 -9.43
C LEU A 233 -15.70 7.97 -10.78
N ASP A 234 -16.58 7.84 -11.77
CA ASP A 234 -16.47 8.56 -13.03
C ASP A 234 -17.09 9.96 -12.90
N HIS A 235 -16.30 10.99 -13.17
CA HIS A 235 -16.78 12.36 -13.09
C HIS A 235 -17.72 12.68 -14.27
N LYS A 236 -18.98 13.01 -13.96
CA LYS A 236 -20.08 13.14 -14.94
C LYS A 236 -19.76 14.05 -16.14
N THR A 237 -19.00 15.11 -15.95
CA THR A 237 -18.72 16.10 -17.02
C THR A 237 -17.49 15.75 -17.83
N THR A 238 -16.47 15.16 -17.21
CA THR A 238 -15.15 14.96 -17.85
C THR A 238 -14.89 13.52 -18.23
N GLY A 239 -15.66 12.57 -17.71
CA GLY A 239 -15.41 11.13 -17.85
C GLY A 239 -14.15 10.64 -17.13
N ARG A 240 -13.42 11.52 -16.41
CA ARG A 240 -12.17 11.17 -15.72
C ARG A 240 -12.48 10.45 -14.41
N LYS A 241 -11.57 9.55 -14.01
CA LYS A 241 -11.59 8.93 -12.67
C LYS A 241 -11.34 10.00 -11.61
N ALA A 242 -12.28 10.13 -10.70
CA ALA A 242 -12.27 11.06 -9.59
C ALA A 242 -12.20 10.28 -8.26
N ILE A 243 -11.34 10.75 -7.36
CA ILE A 243 -11.16 10.21 -6.02
C ILE A 243 -11.80 11.18 -5.03
N ALA A 244 -12.65 10.68 -4.15
CA ALA A 244 -13.45 11.51 -3.26
C ALA A 244 -13.41 11.04 -1.80
N ASN A 245 -13.67 11.98 -0.88
CA ASN A 245 -13.77 11.67 0.55
C ASN A 245 -14.96 10.72 0.84
N PRO A 246 -14.83 9.81 1.82
CA PRO A 246 -15.87 8.81 2.14
C PRO A 246 -17.23 9.38 2.55
N SER A 247 -17.26 10.57 3.14
CA SER A 247 -18.43 11.13 3.82
C SER A 247 -19.30 12.03 2.95
N ILE A 248 -19.06 12.06 1.64
CA ILE A 248 -19.82 12.94 0.75
C ILE A 248 -21.09 12.21 0.33
N PRO A 249 -22.29 12.70 0.71
CA PRO A 249 -23.55 11.98 0.47
C PRO A 249 -23.80 11.63 -1.00
N GLN A 250 -23.36 12.51 -1.91
CA GLN A 250 -23.50 12.31 -3.35
C GLN A 250 -22.70 11.12 -3.91
N PHE A 251 -21.78 10.56 -3.11
CA PHE A 251 -20.95 9.41 -3.45
C PHE A 251 -21.22 8.21 -2.54
N ALA A 252 -22.34 8.23 -1.80
CA ALA A 252 -22.78 7.07 -1.05
C ALA A 252 -22.94 5.86 -1.99
N GLY A 253 -22.30 4.74 -1.63
CA GLY A 253 -22.31 3.52 -2.43
C GLY A 253 -21.26 3.45 -3.55
N ALA A 254 -20.48 4.51 -3.78
CA ALA A 254 -19.36 4.45 -4.72
C ALA A 254 -18.32 3.40 -4.28
N PRO A 255 -17.70 2.66 -5.21
CA PRO A 255 -16.67 1.70 -4.88
C PRO A 255 -15.49 2.35 -4.14
N ARG A 256 -14.85 1.58 -3.27
CA ARG A 256 -13.66 2.05 -2.55
C ARG A 256 -12.43 1.93 -3.44
N LEU A 257 -11.55 2.92 -3.32
CA LEU A 257 -10.21 2.87 -3.88
C LEU A 257 -9.36 1.92 -3.05
N SER A 258 -8.71 0.98 -3.71
CA SER A 258 -7.60 0.22 -3.11
C SER A 258 -6.43 0.16 -4.08
N PHE A 259 -5.25 -0.16 -3.56
CA PHE A 259 -4.04 -0.34 -4.34
C PHE A 259 -3.49 -1.72 -4.15
N ARG A 260 -3.06 -2.36 -5.23
CA ARG A 260 -2.27 -3.59 -5.18
C ARG A 260 -0.81 -3.25 -5.44
N ILE A 261 0.04 -3.58 -4.47
CA ILE A 261 1.49 -3.57 -4.60
C ILE A 261 1.87 -4.97 -5.05
N LEU A 262 2.29 -5.08 -6.31
CA LEU A 262 2.64 -6.32 -6.95
C LEU A 262 4.14 -6.40 -7.11
N ASN A 263 4.71 -7.58 -6.89
CA ASN A 263 6.08 -7.91 -7.29
C ASN A 263 7.14 -6.96 -6.72
N ALA A 264 6.93 -6.47 -5.49
CA ALA A 264 7.87 -5.58 -4.83
C ALA A 264 9.20 -6.30 -4.60
N ALA A 265 10.30 -5.71 -5.07
CA ALA A 265 11.63 -6.30 -4.99
C ALA A 265 12.68 -5.22 -4.73
N VAL A 266 13.61 -5.53 -3.82
CA VAL A 266 14.76 -4.67 -3.51
C VAL A 266 15.69 -4.64 -4.74
N ASP A 267 16.14 -3.45 -5.11
CA ASP A 267 17.14 -3.23 -6.13
C ASP A 267 18.48 -3.85 -5.70
N LYS A 268 19.10 -4.60 -6.61
CA LYS A 268 20.37 -5.28 -6.34
C LYS A 268 21.53 -4.30 -6.23
N ASP A 269 21.42 -3.15 -6.87
CA ASP A 269 22.48 -2.15 -6.91
C ASP A 269 22.33 -1.12 -5.77
N ASN A 270 21.15 -1.02 -5.15
CA ASN A 270 20.88 -0.14 -4.02
C ASN A 270 19.78 -0.70 -3.12
N ASP A 271 20.13 -1.17 -1.91
CA ASP A 271 19.19 -1.75 -0.94
C ASP A 271 18.14 -0.76 -0.39
N LYS A 272 18.27 0.53 -0.72
CA LYS A 272 17.29 1.59 -0.42
C LYS A 272 16.31 1.86 -1.56
N HIS A 273 16.50 1.21 -2.71
CA HIS A 273 15.59 1.30 -3.83
C HIS A 273 14.77 0.03 -3.92
N ILE A 274 13.46 0.18 -4.10
CA ILE A 274 12.55 -0.95 -4.19
C ILE A 274 11.64 -0.71 -5.38
N PHE A 275 11.62 -1.65 -6.32
CA PHE A 275 10.78 -1.59 -7.50
C PHE A 275 9.54 -2.43 -7.31
N CYS A 276 8.39 -1.93 -7.75
CA CYS A 276 7.15 -2.69 -7.78
C CYS A 276 6.31 -2.34 -9.01
N THR A 277 5.25 -3.11 -9.19
CA THR A 277 4.10 -2.70 -10.00
C THR A 277 3.01 -2.22 -9.05
N LEU A 278 2.45 -1.04 -9.31
CA LEU A 278 1.32 -0.51 -8.57
C LEU A 278 0.07 -0.53 -9.43
N ALA A 279 -1.02 -1.10 -8.92
CA ALA A 279 -2.32 -1.10 -9.59
C ALA A 279 -3.38 -0.44 -8.70
N ALA A 280 -4.20 0.44 -9.27
CA ALA A 280 -5.33 1.06 -8.60
C ALA A 280 -6.63 0.33 -8.96
N MET A 281 -7.42 0.05 -7.94
CA MET A 281 -8.63 -0.77 -8.02
C MET A 281 -9.86 0.04 -7.64
N GLU A 282 -10.93 -0.14 -8.41
CA GLU A 282 -12.29 0.32 -8.14
C GLU A 282 -13.10 -0.90 -7.69
N GLY A 283 -13.21 -1.10 -6.37
CA GLY A 283 -13.66 -2.39 -5.85
C GLY A 283 -12.67 -3.48 -6.25
N ASP A 284 -13.12 -4.45 -7.06
CA ASP A 284 -12.29 -5.56 -7.55
C ASP A 284 -11.80 -5.35 -9.00
N THR A 285 -12.12 -4.22 -9.62
CA THR A 285 -11.77 -3.92 -11.02
C THR A 285 -10.53 -3.02 -11.08
N GLU A 286 -9.49 -3.46 -11.79
CA GLU A 286 -8.31 -2.62 -12.07
C GLU A 286 -8.68 -1.52 -13.08
N PHE A 287 -8.38 -0.26 -12.76
CA PHE A 287 -8.60 0.86 -13.68
C PHE A 287 -7.31 1.63 -14.04
N TRP A 288 -6.22 1.38 -13.32
CA TRP A 288 -4.90 1.95 -13.62
C TRP A 288 -3.80 1.02 -13.13
N ARG A 289 -2.68 1.00 -13.86
CA ARG A 289 -1.49 0.21 -13.55
C ARG A 289 -0.23 0.97 -13.97
N LYS A 290 0.80 0.90 -13.13
CA LYS A 290 2.14 1.37 -13.45
C LYS A 290 3.19 0.35 -13.03
N ASP A 291 4.01 -0.06 -13.99
CA ASP A 291 5.16 -0.92 -13.77
C ASP A 291 6.41 -0.07 -13.49
N GLY A 292 7.33 -0.62 -12.70
CA GLY A 292 8.61 0.02 -12.42
C GLY A 292 8.52 1.23 -11.47
N VAL A 293 7.48 1.27 -10.63
CA VAL A 293 7.37 2.27 -9.57
C VAL A 293 8.53 2.08 -8.60
N LEU A 294 9.28 3.15 -8.35
CA LEU A 294 10.42 3.15 -7.44
C LEU A 294 10.00 3.73 -6.08
N ALA A 295 10.11 2.94 -5.03
CA ALA A 295 10.13 3.43 -3.66
C ALA A 295 11.58 3.72 -3.26
N ASP A 296 11.88 5.00 -3.03
CA ASP A 296 13.19 5.48 -2.60
C ASP A 296 13.19 5.73 -1.09
N MET A 297 13.95 4.91 -0.38
CA MET A 297 14.10 4.92 1.07
C MET A 297 15.30 5.76 1.55
N THR A 298 16.07 6.39 0.64
CA THR A 298 17.31 7.11 0.98
C THR A 298 17.08 8.32 1.89
N LYS A 299 15.87 8.87 1.92
CA LYS A 299 15.51 10.06 2.71
C LYS A 299 14.86 9.74 4.06
N GLY A 300 14.87 8.48 4.50
CA GLY A 300 14.31 8.06 5.79
C GLY A 300 12.82 8.41 5.92
N GLY A 301 12.46 9.27 6.87
CA GLY A 301 11.07 9.72 7.09
C GLY A 301 10.43 10.47 5.90
N HIS A 302 11.21 10.83 4.88
CA HIS A 302 10.74 11.46 3.64
C HIS A 302 10.81 10.51 2.43
N SER A 303 10.73 9.20 2.67
CA SER A 303 10.70 8.20 1.61
C SER A 303 9.59 8.51 0.61
N THR A 304 9.90 8.38 -0.68
CA THR A 304 9.06 8.90 -1.76
C THR A 304 8.87 7.82 -2.82
N LEU A 305 7.66 7.73 -3.37
CA LEU A 305 7.41 6.96 -4.58
C LEU A 305 7.79 7.79 -5.81
N PHE A 306 8.30 7.14 -6.85
CA PHE A 306 8.53 7.72 -8.16
C PHE A 306 7.79 6.87 -9.19
N PHE A 307 7.01 7.53 -10.05
CA PHE A 307 6.20 6.93 -11.11
C PHE A 307 6.79 7.25 -12.48
#